data_AF-A0A7X7CVH9-F1
#
_entry.id   AF-A0A7X7CVH9-F1
#
_cell.length_a   1.000
_cell.length_b   1.000
_cell.length_c   1.000
_cell.angle_alpha   90.00
_cell.angle_beta   90.00
_cell.angle_gamma   90.00
#
_symmetry.space_group_name_H-M   'P 1'
#
loop_
_entity.id
_entity.type
_entity.pdbx_description
1 polymer ?
#
loop_
_entity_poly.entity_id
_entity_poly.type
_entity_poly.pdbx_seq_one_letter_code
_entity_poly.pdbx_strand_id
1 'polypeptide(L)'
;MGGELPVEPPGVEAPDRPAQANLVLKEGDTFIVMDAFGDVNGGVDGLFRSDTRVLSTYQLRLAGRRPSLLSGTVDEDNVYFTANLTNQPLPVLGSSSTPHGVIHVERKRFLWDERLHERIRLVNYGDRPADAPLELHFAADFRDMFEVRGEQRARRGQLEAPRVGDAGLELRYRGLDDVLRQECIDFSEPPDRLDAGSAAWNVSLPPRGHWILHLEMGHEPARPNRARYRQAAALARRGMRLRRRRGARLHASARLFQAWLDKSRADLALLTSELPTGPYPYAGIPWFSTPFGRDAVVTALQTLWIDPALARGVLSFLAAGQARQTSTFQDAEPGKIMHETRKGEMSATAELPFGQYYGGVDTTPLFVALAGAYARRTGDRETVDALWPALRAAAGWMERSMSRHPDGLLAYQRGEVTGLANQGWKDSNDSVFHDDGTLAEGPIALVEVQGYAFAAFRAMAALARARGEDDAANHWRTCAARIRSTVERRFWLEDLQYYAIALDGHGRPCRTRSSNVGHLLYSRLPDAARAGRAAHHLLARGFQSGWGIRTVPPDAARFNPMSY
;
A
#
# COMPACT_ATOMS: atom_id res chain seq x y z
N MET A 1 -27.08 31.54 25.02
CA MET A 1 -25.71 31.15 25.38
C MET A 1 -25.23 30.19 24.32
N GLY A 2 -24.43 30.70 23.38
CA GLY A 2 -23.87 29.91 22.28
C GLY A 2 -22.77 29.00 22.83
N GLY A 3 -22.92 27.69 22.60
CA GLY A 3 -21.85 26.73 22.78
C GLY A 3 -21.21 26.50 21.42
N GLU A 4 -19.97 26.98 21.26
CA GLU A 4 -19.11 26.65 20.13
C GLU A 4 -18.87 25.13 20.10
N LEU A 5 -19.11 24.52 18.94
CA LEU A 5 -18.66 23.16 18.65
C LEU A 5 -17.12 23.16 18.60
N PRO A 6 -16.45 22.12 19.09
CA PRO A 6 -15.00 22.06 19.04
C PRO A 6 -14.53 21.93 17.59
N VAL A 7 -13.68 22.87 17.18
CA VAL A 7 -12.94 22.84 15.92
C VAL A 7 -11.92 21.70 16.01
N GLU A 8 -12.06 20.68 15.15
CA GLU A 8 -11.06 19.62 14.97
C GLU A 8 -9.74 20.20 14.43
N PRO A 9 -8.58 19.60 14.76
CA PRO A 9 -7.30 20.10 14.29
C PRO A 9 -7.21 19.96 12.76
N PRO A 10 -6.50 20.89 12.09
CA PRO A 10 -6.27 20.80 10.65
C PRO A 10 -5.50 19.52 10.32
N GLY A 11 -5.81 18.93 9.15
CA GLY A 11 -5.10 17.75 8.64
C GLY A 11 -3.59 17.93 8.76
N VAL A 12 -2.94 16.95 9.39
CA VAL A 12 -1.50 16.99 9.68
C VAL A 12 -0.75 17.11 8.35
N GLU A 13 -0.15 18.27 8.11
CA GLU A 13 0.82 18.47 7.03
C GLU A 13 1.97 17.47 7.24
N ALA A 14 2.09 16.53 6.29
CA ALA A 14 3.30 15.72 6.20
C ALA A 14 4.49 16.68 6.03
N PRO A 15 5.62 16.47 6.74
CA PRO A 15 6.72 17.43 6.70
C PRO A 15 7.24 17.62 5.27
N ASP A 16 7.15 18.86 4.80
CA ASP A 16 7.58 19.31 3.48
C ASP A 16 9.08 19.03 3.29
N ARG A 17 9.40 18.26 2.25
CA ARG A 17 10.74 18.17 1.68
C ARG A 17 10.68 18.64 0.22
N PRO A 18 11.67 19.40 -0.27
CA PRO A 18 11.79 19.61 -1.70
C PRO A 18 11.88 18.25 -2.40
N ALA A 19 11.19 18.11 -3.53
CA ALA A 19 10.99 16.88 -4.28
C ALA A 19 12.30 16.23 -4.77
N GLN A 20 13.06 15.61 -3.85
CA GLN A 20 13.89 14.46 -4.17
C GLN A 20 12.98 13.25 -4.09
N ALA A 21 12.92 12.47 -5.17
CA ALA A 21 12.09 11.27 -5.21
C ALA A 21 12.53 10.31 -4.10
N ASN A 22 11.64 10.05 -3.14
CA ASN A 22 11.86 8.99 -2.16
C ASN A 22 12.03 7.67 -2.90
N LEU A 23 13.09 6.94 -2.57
CA LEU A 23 13.41 5.65 -3.15
C LEU A 23 12.99 4.55 -2.19
N VAL A 24 12.45 3.48 -2.75
CA VAL A 24 11.80 2.41 -1.99
C VAL A 24 12.34 1.06 -2.42
N LEU A 25 12.59 0.19 -1.42
CA LEU A 25 12.72 -1.25 -1.61
C LEU A 25 11.68 -1.93 -0.73
N LYS A 26 11.12 -3.06 -1.19
CA LYS A 26 10.18 -3.88 -0.43
C LYS A 26 10.45 -5.37 -0.65
N GLU A 27 10.33 -6.13 0.42
CA GLU A 27 10.20 -7.59 0.37
C GLU A 27 9.24 -8.06 1.48
N GLY A 28 8.14 -8.73 1.09
CA GLY A 28 7.11 -9.15 2.04
C GLY A 28 6.53 -7.96 2.82
N ASP A 29 6.59 -8.06 4.15
CA ASP A 29 6.15 -7.03 5.11
C ASP A 29 7.28 -6.06 5.53
N THR A 30 8.46 -6.18 4.91
CA THR A 30 9.61 -5.28 5.16
C THR A 30 9.80 -4.33 3.99
N PHE A 31 9.98 -3.04 4.27
CA PHE A 31 10.33 -2.06 3.25
C PHE A 31 11.18 -0.93 3.83
N ILE A 32 11.94 -0.26 2.98
CA ILE A 32 12.74 0.92 3.36
C ILE A 32 12.40 2.09 2.46
N VAL A 33 12.22 3.26 3.07
CA VAL A 33 12.09 4.56 2.40
C VAL A 33 13.35 5.37 2.70
N MET A 34 14.02 5.84 1.66
CA MET A 34 15.27 6.57 1.75
C MET A 34 15.38 7.65 0.68
N ASP A 35 16.31 8.59 0.86
CA ASP A 35 16.64 9.57 -0.17
C ASP A 35 17.61 9.03 -1.23
N ALA A 36 17.98 9.88 -2.19
CA ALA A 36 18.88 9.52 -3.29
C ALA A 36 20.31 9.15 -2.84
N PHE A 37 20.73 9.51 -1.62
CA PHE A 37 22.03 9.11 -1.06
C PHE A 37 21.97 7.73 -0.41
N GLY A 38 20.76 7.18 -0.24
CA GLY A 38 20.48 5.98 0.54
C GLY A 38 20.38 6.26 2.04
N ASP A 39 20.26 7.53 2.43
CA ASP A 39 20.11 7.91 3.84
C ASP A 39 18.65 7.86 4.26
N VAL A 40 18.43 7.41 5.49
CA VAL A 40 17.16 7.47 6.22
C VAL A 40 17.28 8.61 7.22
N ASN A 41 16.39 9.60 7.15
CA ASN A 41 16.53 10.86 7.89
C ASN A 41 15.37 11.15 8.86
N GLY A 42 14.52 10.17 9.15
CA GLY A 42 13.29 10.36 9.91
C GLY A 42 12.18 10.99 9.07
N GLY A 43 11.23 11.65 9.72
CA GLY A 43 10.01 12.13 9.03
C GLY A 43 9.23 10.95 8.47
N VAL A 44 9.13 10.86 7.15
CA VAL A 44 8.49 9.74 6.43
C VAL A 44 9.47 8.61 6.06
N ASP A 45 10.79 8.85 6.17
CA ASP A 45 11.82 7.86 5.90
C ASP A 45 11.85 6.79 7.01
N GLY A 46 12.32 5.59 6.67
CA GLY A 46 12.52 4.54 7.66
C GLY A 46 12.75 3.16 7.07
N LEU A 47 13.32 2.25 7.87
CA LEU A 47 13.14 0.81 7.66
C LEU A 47 11.92 0.38 8.46
N PHE A 48 10.96 -0.24 7.79
CA PHE A 48 9.70 -0.69 8.34
C PHE A 48 9.60 -2.21 8.27
N ARG A 49 9.07 -2.82 9.34
CA ARG A 49 8.70 -4.24 9.40
C ARG A 49 7.36 -4.36 10.09
N SER A 50 6.37 -4.98 9.44
CA SER A 50 5.04 -5.21 10.02
C SER A 50 4.40 -3.94 10.62
N ASP A 51 4.28 -2.89 9.80
CA ASP A 51 3.79 -1.54 10.18
C ASP A 51 4.58 -0.84 11.31
N THR A 52 5.76 -1.32 11.70
CA THR A 52 6.62 -0.63 12.68
C THR A 52 7.87 -0.07 12.01
N ARG A 53 8.17 1.22 12.21
CA ARG A 53 9.45 1.81 11.83
C ARG A 53 10.56 1.37 12.80
N VAL A 54 11.28 0.31 12.42
CA VAL A 54 12.37 -0.25 13.22
C VAL A 54 13.66 0.55 13.13
N LEU A 55 13.89 1.31 12.06
CA LEU A 55 14.95 2.33 11.99
C LEU A 55 14.39 3.65 11.50
N SER A 56 14.60 4.70 12.29
CA SER A 56 14.22 6.07 11.98
C SER A 56 15.38 6.88 11.40
N THR A 57 16.62 6.45 11.60
CA THR A 57 17.82 7.09 11.04
C THR A 57 18.80 6.03 10.55
N TYR A 58 19.40 6.28 9.40
CA TYR A 58 20.53 5.53 8.88
C TYR A 58 21.30 6.39 7.87
N GLN A 59 22.42 6.97 8.30
CA GLN A 59 23.17 7.97 7.54
C GLN A 59 24.63 7.60 7.40
N LEU A 60 25.20 7.85 6.22
CA LEU A 60 26.64 7.67 5.96
C LEU A 60 27.38 9.01 5.97
N ARG A 61 28.46 9.09 6.74
CA ARG A 61 29.41 10.22 6.73
C ARG A 61 30.81 9.76 6.39
N LEU A 62 31.53 10.62 5.68
CA LEU A 62 32.94 10.47 5.36
C LEU A 62 33.69 11.71 5.88
N ALA A 63 34.64 11.51 6.79
CA ALA A 63 35.33 12.57 7.55
C ALA A 63 34.34 13.59 8.18
N GLY A 64 33.31 13.07 8.87
CA GLY A 64 32.29 13.86 9.56
C GLY A 64 31.26 14.57 8.65
N ARG A 65 31.43 14.49 7.33
CA ARG A 65 30.57 15.16 6.34
C ARG A 65 29.78 14.17 5.51
N ARG A 66 28.61 14.60 5.04
CA ARG A 66 27.86 13.87 4.02
C ARG A 66 28.67 13.89 2.70
N PRO A 67 28.88 12.73 2.03
CA PRO A 67 29.49 12.71 0.71
C PRO A 67 28.69 13.48 -0.35
N SER A 68 29.31 13.79 -1.47
CA SER A 68 28.64 14.38 -2.65
C SER A 68 27.93 13.28 -3.44
N LEU A 69 26.67 13.49 -3.82
CA LEU A 69 25.92 12.54 -4.66
C LEU A 69 26.36 12.65 -6.12
N LEU A 70 26.71 11.52 -6.74
CA LEU A 70 26.91 11.40 -8.18
C LEU A 70 25.66 10.81 -8.86
N SER A 71 25.12 9.73 -8.28
CA SER A 71 23.86 9.12 -8.71
C SER A 71 23.24 8.27 -7.60
N GLY A 72 21.92 8.14 -7.62
CA GLY A 72 21.17 7.31 -6.68
C GLY A 72 19.92 6.77 -7.36
N THR A 73 19.83 5.45 -7.53
CA THR A 73 18.76 4.83 -8.31
C THR A 73 18.35 3.48 -7.75
N VAL A 74 17.08 3.12 -7.94
CA VAL A 74 16.59 1.74 -7.84
C VAL A 74 16.62 1.10 -9.22
N ASP A 75 17.15 -0.12 -9.32
CA ASP A 75 17.19 -0.89 -10.58
C ASP A 75 15.76 -1.09 -11.14
N GLU A 76 15.62 -1.22 -12.46
CA GLU A 76 14.30 -1.40 -13.11
C GLU A 76 13.54 -2.65 -12.65
N ASP A 77 14.23 -3.63 -12.07
CA ASP A 77 13.61 -4.82 -11.48
C ASP A 77 13.21 -4.64 -10.02
N ASN A 78 13.39 -3.45 -9.45
CA ASN A 78 13.10 -3.08 -8.06
C ASN A 78 13.87 -3.91 -7.01
N VAL A 79 14.97 -4.59 -7.37
CA VAL A 79 15.73 -5.43 -6.41
C VAL A 79 16.81 -4.63 -5.68
N TYR A 80 17.57 -3.80 -6.39
CA TYR A 80 18.68 -3.05 -5.81
C TYR A 80 18.41 -1.57 -5.75
N PHE A 81 18.87 -0.96 -4.67
CA PHE A 81 19.27 0.42 -4.66
C PHE A 81 20.80 0.51 -4.81
N THR A 82 21.27 1.44 -5.64
CA THR A 82 22.69 1.79 -5.73
C THR A 82 22.86 3.31 -5.68
N ALA A 83 23.70 3.79 -4.77
CA ALA A 83 24.19 5.16 -4.77
C ALA A 83 25.69 5.20 -5.02
N ASN A 84 26.10 6.08 -5.93
CA ASN A 84 27.49 6.45 -6.18
C ASN A 84 27.71 7.85 -5.60
N LEU A 85 28.67 7.94 -4.69
CA LEU A 85 29.00 9.16 -3.98
C LEU A 85 30.50 9.43 -4.08
N THR A 86 30.93 10.63 -3.71
CA THR A 86 32.35 10.95 -3.61
C THR A 86 32.67 11.87 -2.43
N ASN A 87 33.92 11.81 -1.95
CA ASN A 87 34.37 12.63 -0.84
C ASN A 87 34.24 14.13 -1.14
N GLN A 88 33.82 14.89 -0.14
CA GLN A 88 34.15 16.31 -0.03
C GLN A 88 35.69 16.46 0.15
N PRO A 89 36.31 17.65 -0.03
CA PRO A 89 37.71 17.82 0.33
C PRO A 89 37.95 17.29 1.75
N LEU A 90 38.82 16.27 1.87
CA LEU A 90 39.10 15.65 3.16
C LEU A 90 40.18 16.51 3.84
N PRO A 91 39.93 17.05 5.05
CA PRO A 91 40.97 17.78 5.76
C PRO A 91 42.03 16.80 6.28
N VAL A 92 43.30 17.19 6.24
CA VAL A 92 44.35 16.63 7.10
C VAL A 92 45.12 17.78 7.75
N LEU A 93 45.23 17.74 9.08
CA LEU A 93 46.21 18.53 9.83
C LEU A 93 47.62 18.09 9.40
N GLY A 94 48.34 18.93 8.66
CA GLY A 94 49.79 18.81 8.47
C GLY A 94 50.33 18.31 7.12
N SER A 95 49.52 17.97 6.11
CA SER A 95 50.00 17.75 4.73
C SER A 95 48.92 17.96 3.66
N SER A 96 49.30 17.90 2.37
CA SER A 96 48.45 18.23 1.22
C SER A 96 47.10 17.51 1.24
N SER A 97 46.01 18.27 1.30
CA SER A 97 44.63 17.76 1.35
C SER A 97 44.33 16.76 0.23
N THR A 98 43.66 15.65 0.54
CA THR A 98 43.08 14.78 -0.50
C THR A 98 42.07 15.59 -1.31
N PRO A 99 42.26 15.72 -2.64
CA PRO A 99 41.36 16.52 -3.46
C PRO A 99 39.90 16.02 -3.39
N HIS A 100 38.97 16.93 -3.64
CA HIS A 100 37.57 16.58 -3.89
C HIS A 100 37.47 15.56 -5.02
N GLY A 101 36.55 14.60 -4.93
CA GLY A 101 36.21 13.75 -6.07
C GLY A 101 37.11 12.51 -6.27
N VAL A 102 38.10 12.26 -5.42
CA VAL A 102 39.12 11.22 -5.63
C VAL A 102 38.73 9.87 -5.01
N ILE A 103 37.97 9.89 -3.92
CA ILE A 103 37.43 8.71 -3.26
C ILE A 103 36.00 8.49 -3.75
N HIS A 104 35.77 7.35 -4.39
CA HIS A 104 34.43 6.89 -4.76
C HIS A 104 33.85 6.04 -3.63
N VAL A 105 32.60 6.29 -3.28
CA VAL A 105 31.84 5.51 -2.31
C VAL A 105 30.62 4.93 -3.03
N GLU A 106 30.56 3.60 -3.13
CA GLU A 106 29.39 2.89 -3.64
C GLU A 106 28.62 2.29 -2.46
N ARG A 107 27.35 2.66 -2.33
CA ARG A 107 26.38 1.99 -1.46
C ARG A 107 25.48 1.13 -2.33
N LYS A 108 25.44 -0.16 -2.08
CA LYS A 108 24.56 -1.08 -2.83
C LYS A 108 23.79 -1.97 -1.86
N ARG A 109 22.46 -1.88 -1.87
CA ARG A 109 21.60 -2.63 -0.94
C ARG A 109 20.38 -3.26 -1.61
N PHE A 110 19.82 -4.26 -0.95
CA PHE A 110 18.59 -4.94 -1.33
C PHE A 110 17.91 -5.52 -0.08
N LEU A 111 16.62 -5.85 -0.18
CA LEU A 111 15.89 -6.59 0.86
C LEU A 111 15.74 -8.05 0.45
N TRP A 112 15.93 -8.95 1.41
CA TRP A 112 15.62 -10.37 1.27
C TRP A 112 15.40 -10.99 2.65
N ASP A 113 14.40 -11.86 2.79
CA ASP A 113 14.18 -12.62 4.04
C ASP A 113 14.09 -11.71 5.28
N GLU A 114 13.26 -10.66 5.18
CA GLU A 114 13.04 -9.63 6.21
C GLU A 114 14.29 -8.86 6.66
N ARG A 115 15.37 -8.93 5.87
CA ARG A 115 16.65 -8.27 6.15
C ARG A 115 17.04 -7.27 5.08
N LEU A 116 17.70 -6.20 5.51
CA LEU A 116 18.47 -5.33 4.64
C LEU A 116 19.89 -5.86 4.51
N HIS A 117 20.31 -6.10 3.28
CA HIS A 117 21.70 -6.42 2.97
C HIS A 117 22.34 -5.23 2.28
N GLU A 118 23.47 -4.74 2.78
CA GLU A 118 24.21 -3.65 2.13
C GLU A 118 25.70 -3.97 2.00
N ARG A 119 26.26 -3.50 0.89
CA ARG A 119 27.69 -3.41 0.64
C ARG A 119 28.07 -1.95 0.48
N ILE A 120 29.02 -1.49 1.28
CA ILE A 120 29.68 -0.20 1.12
C ILE A 120 31.09 -0.44 0.58
N ARG A 121 31.44 0.19 -0.53
CA ARG A 121 32.76 0.08 -1.14
C ARG A 121 33.39 1.45 -1.30
N LEU A 122 34.59 1.61 -0.75
CA LEU A 122 35.43 2.79 -0.93
C LEU A 122 36.54 2.47 -1.93
N VAL A 123 36.78 3.34 -2.90
CA VAL A 123 37.87 3.21 -3.88
C VAL A 123 38.64 4.52 -3.97
N ASN A 124 39.96 4.46 -3.79
CA ASN A 124 40.82 5.61 -3.99
C ASN A 124 41.30 5.67 -5.45
N TYR A 125 40.78 6.59 -6.25
CA TYR A 125 41.25 6.80 -7.63
C TYR A 125 42.46 7.73 -7.73
N GLY A 126 42.99 8.19 -6.61
CA GLY A 126 44.18 9.03 -6.54
C GLY A 126 45.48 8.26 -6.71
N ASP A 127 46.55 9.02 -6.85
CA ASP A 127 47.94 8.56 -6.92
C ASP A 127 48.64 8.57 -5.55
N ARG A 128 47.98 9.10 -4.50
CA ARG A 128 48.48 9.15 -3.12
C ARG A 128 47.58 8.33 -2.18
N PRO A 129 48.14 7.80 -1.07
CA PRO A 129 47.34 7.23 0.02
C PRO A 129 46.34 8.26 0.55
N ALA A 130 45.19 7.80 1.03
CA ALA A 130 44.17 8.65 1.62
C ALA A 130 43.55 7.98 2.84
N ASP A 131 43.40 8.74 3.91
CA ASP A 131 42.61 8.34 5.07
C ASP A 131 41.16 8.79 4.87
N ALA A 132 40.25 7.85 5.00
CA ALA A 132 38.84 8.02 4.71
C ALA A 132 37.99 7.56 5.91
N PRO A 133 37.96 8.33 7.02
CA PRO A 133 37.17 7.98 8.19
C PRO A 133 35.69 7.83 7.82
N LEU A 134 35.15 6.63 7.97
CA LEU A 134 33.76 6.30 7.65
C LEU A 134 32.96 6.23 8.96
N GLU A 135 31.81 6.88 8.98
CA GLU A 135 30.85 6.77 10.08
C GLU A 135 29.47 6.42 9.56
N LEU A 136 28.82 5.47 10.24
CA LEU A 136 27.41 5.15 10.07
C LEU A 136 26.67 5.60 11.32
N HIS A 137 25.63 6.41 11.13
CA HIS A 137 24.77 6.91 12.21
C HIS A 137 23.40 6.24 12.08
N PHE A 138 22.88 5.70 13.17
CA PHE A 138 21.60 4.99 13.19
C PHE A 138 20.78 5.32 14.43
N ALA A 139 19.46 5.24 14.29
CA ALA A 139 18.53 5.37 15.40
C ALA A 139 17.28 4.54 15.12
N ALA A 140 16.67 4.01 16.18
CA ALA A 140 15.39 3.32 16.15
C ALA A 140 14.40 4.04 17.06
N ASP A 141 13.17 4.24 16.60
CA ASP A 141 12.08 4.81 17.40
C ASP A 141 10.89 3.88 17.58
N PHE A 142 10.87 2.74 16.86
CA PHE A 142 9.84 1.72 16.88
C PHE A 142 8.42 2.28 16.76
N ARG A 143 8.28 3.37 15.98
CA ARG A 143 6.98 4.01 15.77
C ARG A 143 6.06 3.14 14.95
N ASP A 144 4.82 3.04 15.37
CA ASP A 144 3.77 2.47 14.53
C ASP A 144 3.56 3.36 13.28
N MET A 145 3.19 2.75 12.16
CA MET A 145 2.89 3.43 10.90
C MET A 145 1.91 4.59 11.07
N PHE A 146 0.90 4.44 11.93
CA PHE A 146 -0.05 5.51 12.19
C PHE A 146 0.58 6.70 12.92
N GLU A 147 1.52 6.46 13.85
CA GLU A 147 2.29 7.53 14.48
C GLU A 147 3.21 8.26 13.49
N VAL A 148 3.76 7.54 12.50
CA VAL A 148 4.55 8.16 11.42
C VAL A 148 3.66 9.02 10.52
N ARG A 149 2.39 8.64 10.35
CA ARG A 149 1.37 9.41 9.61
C ARG A 149 0.79 10.60 10.38
N GLY A 150 1.20 10.80 11.63
CA GLY A 150 0.80 11.94 12.45
C GLY A 150 -0.21 11.63 13.56
N GLU A 151 -0.66 10.38 13.70
CA GLU A 151 -1.54 9.96 14.79
C GLU A 151 -0.86 10.18 16.14
N GLN A 152 -1.55 10.82 17.07
CA GLN A 152 -1.02 11.08 18.41
C GLN A 152 -1.34 9.90 19.32
N ARG A 153 -0.30 9.19 19.75
CA ARG A 153 -0.44 8.01 20.62
C ARG A 153 -0.21 8.37 22.08
N ALA A 154 -1.19 8.08 22.93
CA ALA A 154 -1.18 8.47 24.34
C ALA A 154 -0.10 7.75 25.17
N ARG A 155 0.20 6.49 24.81
CA ARG A 155 1.17 5.66 25.53
C ARG A 155 2.04 4.90 24.53
N ARG A 156 3.26 4.58 24.97
CA ARG A 156 4.17 3.72 24.25
C ARG A 156 4.70 2.64 25.17
N GLY A 157 5.21 1.58 24.55
CA GLY A 157 6.03 0.59 25.22
C GLY A 157 7.37 1.16 25.69
N GLN A 158 8.28 0.29 26.08
CA GLN A 158 9.56 0.66 26.66
C GLN A 158 10.70 0.43 25.67
N LEU A 159 11.47 1.49 25.38
CA LEU A 159 12.79 1.34 24.77
C LEU A 159 13.73 0.70 25.79
N GLU A 160 14.25 -0.47 25.46
CA GLU A 160 15.25 -1.16 26.28
C GLU A 160 16.65 -0.65 25.93
N ALA A 161 17.60 -0.79 26.86
CA ALA A 161 18.98 -0.42 26.60
C ALA A 161 19.54 -1.23 25.41
N PRO A 162 20.21 -0.58 24.44
CA PRO A 162 20.86 -1.28 23.34
C PRO A 162 21.90 -2.27 23.85
N ARG A 163 22.02 -3.41 23.16
CA ARG A 163 23.11 -4.36 23.41
C ARG A 163 24.18 -4.16 22.36
N VAL A 164 25.36 -3.71 22.77
CA VAL A 164 26.49 -3.47 21.88
C VAL A 164 27.47 -4.62 22.01
N GLY A 165 27.78 -5.27 20.90
CA GLY A 165 28.81 -6.31 20.79
C GLY A 165 30.06 -5.80 20.06
N ASP A 166 30.95 -6.71 19.67
CA ASP A 166 32.22 -6.32 19.02
C ASP A 166 32.03 -5.88 17.55
N ALA A 167 31.09 -6.49 16.84
CA ALA A 167 30.88 -6.28 15.40
C ALA A 167 29.42 -5.99 15.03
N GLY A 168 28.62 -5.55 16.00
CA GLY A 168 27.20 -5.26 15.79
C GLY A 168 26.49 -4.84 17.07
N LEU A 169 25.24 -4.41 16.93
CA LEU A 169 24.39 -4.02 18.06
C LEU A 169 22.93 -4.47 17.87
N GLU A 170 22.19 -4.51 18.97
CA GLU A 170 20.76 -4.78 19.01
C GLU A 170 20.03 -3.58 19.62
N LEU A 171 19.13 -2.97 18.83
CA LEU A 171 18.18 -1.95 19.28
C LEU A 171 16.87 -2.65 19.66
N ARG A 172 16.29 -2.35 20.83
CA ARG A 172 15.24 -3.18 21.43
C ARG A 172 14.10 -2.33 22.00
N TYR A 173 12.88 -2.78 21.78
CA TYR A 173 11.65 -2.14 22.23
C TYR A 173 10.62 -3.18 22.64
N ARG A 174 10.11 -3.09 23.86
CA ARG A 174 8.99 -3.92 24.33
C ARG A 174 7.70 -3.15 24.15
N GLY A 175 6.85 -3.60 23.24
CA GLY A 175 5.54 -2.98 22.99
C GLY A 175 4.57 -3.15 24.14
N LEU A 176 3.48 -2.38 24.11
CA LEU A 176 2.33 -2.51 25.01
C LEU A 176 1.58 -3.84 24.82
N ASP A 177 1.80 -4.51 23.68
CA ASP A 177 1.35 -5.87 23.37
C ASP A 177 2.29 -6.96 23.94
N ASP A 178 3.28 -6.58 24.76
CA ASP A 178 4.34 -7.44 25.31
C ASP A 178 5.22 -8.13 24.25
N VAL A 179 5.16 -7.69 23.00
CA VAL A 179 6.02 -8.18 21.93
C VAL A 179 7.35 -7.42 21.96
N LEU A 180 8.44 -8.18 22.08
CA LEU A 180 9.79 -7.65 21.91
C LEU A 180 10.07 -7.43 20.41
N ARG A 181 10.12 -6.15 20.02
CA ARG A 181 10.58 -5.72 18.70
C ARG A 181 12.06 -5.37 18.81
N GLN A 182 12.85 -5.88 17.88
CA GLN A 182 14.28 -5.64 17.88
C GLN A 182 14.79 -5.53 16.45
N GLU A 183 15.88 -4.77 16.31
CA GLU A 183 16.65 -4.62 15.08
C GLU A 183 18.13 -4.79 15.41
N CYS A 184 18.72 -5.80 14.79
CA CYS A 184 20.14 -6.10 14.85
C CYS A 184 20.84 -5.44 13.67
N ILE A 185 21.93 -4.73 13.93
CA ILE A 185 22.80 -4.14 12.90
C ILE A 185 24.17 -4.79 13.04
N ASP A 186 24.53 -5.62 12.06
CA ASP A 186 25.75 -6.41 12.09
C ASP A 186 26.71 -6.00 10.97
N PHE A 187 28.01 -6.07 11.23
CA PHE A 187 29.08 -5.67 10.33
C PHE A 187 30.03 -6.84 10.04
N SER A 188 30.56 -6.91 8.81
CA SER A 188 31.56 -7.93 8.44
C SER A 188 32.95 -7.69 9.01
N GLU A 189 33.22 -6.46 9.46
CA GLU A 189 34.46 -6.03 10.07
C GLU A 189 34.13 -5.22 11.34
N PRO A 190 34.73 -5.52 12.49
CA PRO A 190 34.53 -4.74 13.71
C PRO A 190 34.87 -3.26 13.47
N PRO A 191 34.02 -2.31 13.88
CA PRO A 191 34.37 -0.90 13.88
C PRO A 191 35.42 -0.56 14.94
N ASP A 192 36.19 0.50 14.71
CA ASP A 192 37.13 1.05 15.71
C ASP A 192 36.37 1.65 16.91
N ARG A 193 35.15 2.14 16.66
CA ARG A 193 34.22 2.62 17.69
C ARG A 193 32.82 2.17 17.36
N LEU A 194 32.16 1.54 18.33
CA LEU A 194 30.74 1.20 18.28
C LEU A 194 30.03 1.69 19.53
N ASP A 195 28.92 2.37 19.34
CA ASP A 195 28.00 2.75 20.40
C ASP A 195 26.54 2.54 19.93
N ALA A 196 25.59 2.94 20.76
CA ALA A 196 24.17 2.79 20.51
C ALA A 196 23.63 3.55 19.29
N GLY A 197 24.35 4.57 18.79
CA GLY A 197 23.91 5.42 17.69
C GLY A 197 24.89 5.55 16.54
N SER A 198 26.12 5.06 16.68
CA SER A 198 27.13 5.16 15.62
C SER A 198 28.14 4.02 15.58
N ALA A 199 28.64 3.74 14.38
CA ALA A 199 29.76 2.86 14.11
C ALA A 199 30.80 3.60 13.25
N ALA A 200 32.09 3.53 13.60
CA ALA A 200 33.15 4.26 12.91
C ALA A 200 34.36 3.38 12.55
N TRP A 201 34.95 3.64 11.37
CA TRP A 201 36.16 2.98 10.87
C TRP A 201 37.16 4.03 10.34
N ASN A 202 38.41 3.89 10.72
CA ASN A 202 39.55 4.65 10.20
C ASN A 202 40.12 3.92 8.98
N VAL A 203 39.51 4.12 7.82
CA VAL A 203 39.89 3.40 6.61
C VAL A 203 41.11 4.06 5.97
N SER A 204 42.25 3.38 5.92
CA SER A 204 43.42 3.81 5.15
C SER A 204 43.42 3.15 3.76
N LEU A 205 43.41 3.96 2.71
CA LEU A 205 43.32 3.52 1.32
C LEU A 205 44.64 3.80 0.58
N PRO A 206 45.37 2.76 0.13
CA PRO A 206 46.50 2.94 -0.78
C PRO A 206 46.10 3.63 -2.09
N PRO A 207 47.06 4.19 -2.86
CA PRO A 207 46.79 4.63 -4.23
C PRO A 207 46.15 3.49 -5.03
N ARG A 208 45.04 3.77 -5.73
CA ARG A 208 44.25 2.76 -6.47
C ARG A 208 43.68 1.62 -5.61
N GLY A 209 43.79 1.72 -4.29
CA GLY A 209 43.29 0.74 -3.32
C GLY A 209 41.78 0.81 -3.11
N HIS A 210 41.23 -0.20 -2.44
CA HIS A 210 39.82 -0.24 -2.10
C HIS A 210 39.59 -0.94 -0.75
N TRP A 211 38.45 -0.63 -0.13
CA TRP A 211 37.96 -1.24 1.10
C TRP A 211 36.46 -1.55 0.94
N ILE A 212 35.99 -2.64 1.56
CA ILE A 212 34.61 -3.13 1.43
C ILE A 212 34.07 -3.54 2.80
N LEU A 213 32.92 -2.98 3.17
CA LEU A 213 32.11 -3.40 4.30
C LEU A 213 30.85 -4.09 3.79
N HIS A 214 30.53 -5.25 4.36
CA HIS A 214 29.22 -5.86 4.27
C HIS A 214 28.49 -5.68 5.59
N LEU A 215 27.21 -5.31 5.54
CA LEU A 215 26.36 -5.19 6.72
C LEU A 215 24.98 -5.78 6.47
N GLU A 216 24.37 -6.28 7.54
CA GLU A 216 23.01 -6.82 7.55
C GLU A 216 22.21 -6.11 8.65
N MET A 217 20.95 -5.75 8.36
CA MET A 217 20.01 -5.26 9.36
C MET A 217 18.79 -6.18 9.37
N GLY A 218 18.43 -6.73 10.55
CA GLY A 218 17.40 -7.76 10.65
C GLY A 218 16.88 -7.99 12.07
N HIS A 219 15.86 -8.86 12.21
CA HIS A 219 15.30 -9.19 13.52
C HIS A 219 16.29 -9.96 14.42
N GLU A 220 17.15 -10.79 13.85
CA GLU A 220 18.13 -11.58 14.60
C GLU A 220 19.57 -11.16 14.24
N PRO A 221 20.57 -11.43 15.11
CA PRO A 221 21.97 -11.21 14.77
C PRO A 221 22.41 -12.05 13.56
N ALA A 222 23.35 -11.51 12.79
CA ALA A 222 23.96 -12.16 11.64
C ALA A 222 25.48 -12.01 11.66
N ARG A 223 26.15 -12.72 10.75
CA ARG A 223 27.59 -12.57 10.50
C ARG A 223 27.81 -12.20 9.03
N PRO A 224 27.67 -10.91 8.67
CA PRO A 224 27.75 -10.47 7.29
C PRO A 224 29.08 -10.86 6.66
N ASN A 225 29.02 -11.29 5.41
CA ASN A 225 30.21 -11.52 4.61
C ASN A 225 29.85 -11.53 3.12
N ARG A 226 30.88 -11.56 2.27
CA ARG A 226 30.71 -11.57 0.82
C ARG A 226 29.86 -12.75 0.32
N ALA A 227 30.00 -13.94 0.89
CA ALA A 227 29.28 -15.14 0.44
C ALA A 227 27.78 -15.01 0.73
N ARG A 228 27.41 -14.63 1.96
CA ARG A 228 26.03 -14.36 2.37
C ARG A 228 25.38 -13.27 1.52
N TYR A 229 26.06 -12.14 1.34
CA TYR A 229 25.59 -11.04 0.49
C TYR A 229 25.29 -11.54 -0.93
N ARG A 230 26.19 -12.33 -1.54
CA ARG A 230 26.00 -12.88 -2.89
C ARG A 230 24.87 -13.91 -2.96
N GLN A 231 24.72 -14.73 -1.94
CA GLN A 231 23.65 -15.74 -1.88
C GLN A 231 22.28 -15.07 -1.76
N ALA A 232 22.10 -14.17 -0.79
CA ALA A 232 20.87 -13.41 -0.61
C ALA A 232 20.53 -12.58 -1.86
N ALA A 233 21.54 -11.95 -2.48
CA ALA A 233 21.42 -11.23 -3.74
C ALA A 233 20.88 -12.10 -4.89
N ALA A 234 21.35 -13.34 -4.98
CA ALA A 234 20.92 -14.28 -6.02
C ALA A 234 19.48 -14.75 -5.77
N LEU A 235 19.12 -14.98 -4.50
CA LEU A 235 17.77 -15.36 -4.08
C LEU A 235 16.77 -14.23 -4.30
N ALA A 236 17.08 -12.99 -3.90
CA ALA A 236 16.26 -11.80 -4.15
C ALA A 236 15.94 -11.62 -5.64
N ARG A 237 16.97 -11.68 -6.49
CA ARG A 237 16.77 -11.60 -7.94
C ARG A 237 15.97 -12.79 -8.47
N ARG A 238 16.14 -14.00 -7.92
CA ARG A 238 15.37 -15.17 -8.34
C ARG A 238 13.90 -15.00 -7.98
N GLY A 239 13.59 -14.59 -6.75
CA GLY A 239 12.23 -14.31 -6.27
C GLY A 239 11.54 -13.26 -7.14
N MET A 240 12.18 -12.11 -7.33
CA MET A 240 11.64 -11.05 -8.18
C MET A 240 11.45 -11.49 -9.64
N ARG A 241 12.40 -12.24 -10.20
CA ARG A 241 12.23 -12.82 -11.55
C ARG A 241 10.99 -13.70 -11.60
N LEU A 242 10.80 -14.62 -10.65
CA LEU A 242 9.63 -15.52 -10.63
C LEU A 242 8.31 -14.72 -10.59
N ARG A 243 8.21 -13.71 -9.71
CA ARG A 243 7.04 -12.81 -9.65
C ARG A 243 6.81 -12.10 -10.97
N ARG A 244 7.86 -11.50 -11.56
CA ARG A 244 7.84 -10.87 -12.89
C ARG A 244 7.63 -11.85 -14.04
N ARG A 245 7.70 -13.17 -13.87
CA ARG A 245 7.39 -14.15 -14.92
C ARG A 245 5.97 -14.69 -14.84
N ARG A 246 5.21 -14.33 -13.80
CA ARG A 246 3.83 -14.80 -13.60
C ARG A 246 2.87 -14.24 -14.65
N GLY A 247 1.96 -15.07 -15.15
CA GLY A 247 1.01 -14.69 -16.20
C GLY A 247 1.65 -14.39 -17.57
N ALA A 248 0.83 -13.89 -18.49
CA ALA A 248 1.24 -13.52 -19.84
C ALA A 248 2.16 -12.29 -19.86
N ARG A 249 2.88 -12.09 -20.97
CA ARG A 249 3.70 -10.90 -21.24
C ARG A 249 3.17 -10.15 -22.43
N LEU A 250 3.20 -8.82 -22.33
CA LEU A 250 2.77 -7.93 -23.39
C LEU A 250 3.99 -7.36 -24.10
N HIS A 251 3.89 -7.32 -25.44
CA HIS A 251 4.91 -6.76 -26.30
C HIS A 251 4.29 -5.68 -27.18
N ALA A 252 4.89 -4.49 -27.17
CA ALA A 252 4.52 -3.36 -27.98
C ALA A 252 5.70 -2.93 -28.87
N SER A 253 5.39 -2.45 -30.08
CA SER A 253 6.40 -1.95 -31.02
C SER A 253 7.01 -0.61 -30.59
N ALA A 254 6.24 0.22 -29.88
CA ALA A 254 6.71 1.51 -29.38
C ALA A 254 7.54 1.34 -28.11
N ARG A 255 8.82 1.72 -28.16
CA ARG A 255 9.78 1.57 -27.06
C ARG A 255 9.33 2.23 -25.75
N LEU A 256 8.77 3.44 -25.82
CA LEU A 256 8.29 4.16 -24.62
C LEU A 256 7.11 3.43 -23.97
N PHE A 257 6.15 2.96 -24.79
CA PHE A 257 5.00 2.22 -24.27
C PHE A 257 5.42 0.85 -23.70
N GLN A 258 6.37 0.18 -24.34
CA GLN A 258 6.97 -1.05 -23.80
C GLN A 258 7.64 -0.81 -22.44
N ALA A 259 8.40 0.28 -22.29
CA ALA A 259 9.03 0.65 -21.02
C ALA A 259 7.99 0.89 -19.91
N TRP A 260 6.85 1.52 -20.24
CA TRP A 260 5.74 1.67 -19.28
C TRP A 260 5.16 0.32 -18.86
N LEU A 261 4.92 -0.59 -19.80
CA LEU A 261 4.43 -1.94 -19.49
C LEU A 261 5.41 -2.72 -18.61
N ASP A 262 6.71 -2.64 -18.92
CA ASP A 262 7.75 -3.32 -18.15
C ASP A 262 7.88 -2.76 -16.72
N LYS A 263 7.77 -1.43 -16.57
CA LYS A 263 7.76 -0.78 -15.26
C LYS A 263 6.51 -1.14 -14.46
N SER A 264 5.31 -1.05 -15.03
CA SER A 264 4.07 -1.45 -14.36
C SER A 264 4.10 -2.90 -13.90
N ARG A 265 4.72 -3.79 -14.69
CA ARG A 265 4.90 -5.20 -14.32
C ARG A 265 5.90 -5.37 -13.17
N ALA A 266 7.00 -4.62 -13.18
CA ALA A 266 7.98 -4.64 -12.09
C ALA A 266 7.36 -4.09 -10.78
N ASP A 267 6.52 -3.06 -10.86
CA ASP A 267 5.87 -2.46 -9.71
C ASP A 267 4.79 -3.36 -9.12
N LEU A 268 3.96 -3.99 -9.96
CA LEU A 268 3.02 -4.99 -9.48
C LEU A 268 3.74 -6.18 -8.83
N ALA A 269 4.89 -6.60 -9.37
CA ALA A 269 5.69 -7.67 -8.78
C ALA A 269 6.33 -7.26 -7.43
N LEU A 270 6.74 -6.01 -7.27
CA LEU A 270 7.23 -5.44 -6.00
C LEU A 270 6.12 -5.39 -4.95
N LEU A 271 4.93 -4.95 -5.34
CA LEU A 271 3.77 -4.85 -4.45
C LEU A 271 3.14 -6.20 -4.11
N THR A 272 3.42 -7.26 -4.88
CA THR A 272 2.90 -8.60 -4.60
C THR A 272 3.75 -9.32 -3.55
N SER A 273 3.13 -9.66 -2.41
CA SER A 273 3.67 -10.58 -1.42
C SER A 273 3.19 -12.01 -1.71
N GLU A 274 4.05 -13.01 -1.51
CA GLU A 274 3.65 -14.43 -1.61
C GLU A 274 3.17 -14.90 -0.23
N LEU A 275 1.85 -15.09 -0.09
CA LEU A 275 1.22 -15.55 1.15
C LEU A 275 0.91 -17.05 1.06
N PRO A 276 0.62 -17.75 2.19
CA PRO A 276 0.19 -19.15 2.15
C PRO A 276 -1.05 -19.41 1.27
N THR A 277 -1.92 -18.41 1.13
CA THR A 277 -3.11 -18.46 0.26
C THR A 277 -2.80 -18.18 -1.22
N GLY A 278 -1.55 -17.83 -1.55
CA GLY A 278 -1.10 -17.44 -2.88
C GLY A 278 -0.63 -15.99 -2.95
N PRO A 279 -0.32 -15.50 -4.16
CA PRO A 279 0.15 -14.14 -4.36
C PRO A 279 -0.94 -13.11 -4.02
N TYR A 280 -0.57 -12.08 -3.27
CA TYR A 280 -1.48 -11.01 -2.85
C TYR A 280 -0.84 -9.64 -3.05
N PRO A 281 -1.45 -8.73 -3.81
CA PRO A 281 -0.92 -7.38 -4.01
C PRO A 281 -1.26 -6.49 -2.81
N TYR A 282 -0.26 -5.80 -2.27
CA TYR A 282 -0.45 -4.78 -1.23
C TYR A 282 -0.80 -3.43 -1.87
N ALA A 283 -1.55 -2.59 -1.15
CA ALA A 283 -2.14 -1.37 -1.72
C ALA A 283 -1.10 -0.32 -2.15
N GLY A 284 -0.02 -0.14 -1.39
CA GLY A 284 1.04 0.80 -1.79
C GLY A 284 2.04 1.13 -0.70
N ILE A 285 3.21 1.63 -1.07
CA ILE A 285 4.28 1.97 -0.12
C ILE A 285 4.41 3.50 -0.08
N PRO A 286 4.63 4.14 1.09
CA PRO A 286 4.85 3.52 2.41
C PRO A 286 3.59 3.25 3.24
N TRP A 287 2.52 4.00 3.04
CA TRP A 287 1.42 4.08 4.00
C TRP A 287 0.48 2.86 4.03
N PHE A 288 0.44 2.10 2.94
CA PHE A 288 -0.54 1.04 2.70
C PHE A 288 0.12 -0.29 2.35
N SER A 289 1.34 -0.53 2.86
CA SER A 289 2.14 -1.71 2.56
C SER A 289 1.66 -2.92 3.38
N THR A 290 0.37 -3.24 3.23
CA THR A 290 -0.34 -4.34 3.89
C THR A 290 -1.50 -4.82 2.99
N PRO A 291 -2.18 -5.94 3.31
CA PRO A 291 -3.37 -6.36 2.58
C PRO A 291 -4.55 -5.38 2.71
N PHE A 292 -5.06 -4.93 1.56
CA PHE A 292 -6.31 -4.18 1.41
C PHE A 292 -7.24 -4.94 0.47
N GLY A 293 -8.45 -5.26 0.94
CA GLY A 293 -9.38 -6.10 0.21
C GLY A 293 -9.85 -5.49 -1.11
N ARG A 294 -10.33 -4.25 -1.07
CA ARG A 294 -10.82 -3.54 -2.26
C ARG A 294 -9.73 -3.39 -3.31
N ASP A 295 -8.57 -2.87 -2.91
CA ASP A 295 -7.41 -2.60 -3.77
C ASP A 295 -6.91 -3.88 -4.43
N ALA A 296 -6.83 -4.97 -3.67
CA ALA A 296 -6.42 -6.26 -4.18
C ALA A 296 -7.46 -6.84 -5.16
N VAL A 297 -8.76 -6.69 -4.89
CA VAL A 297 -9.81 -7.13 -5.80
C VAL A 297 -9.79 -6.34 -7.11
N VAL A 298 -9.68 -5.01 -7.05
CA VAL A 298 -9.62 -4.16 -8.25
C VAL A 298 -8.37 -4.47 -9.07
N THR A 299 -7.22 -4.61 -8.42
CA THR A 299 -5.96 -5.02 -9.08
C THR A 299 -6.13 -6.36 -9.77
N ALA A 300 -6.69 -7.36 -9.06
CA ALA A 300 -6.94 -8.68 -9.62
C ALA A 300 -7.91 -8.65 -10.81
N LEU A 301 -8.97 -7.84 -10.76
CA LEU A 301 -9.89 -7.64 -11.89
C LEU A 301 -9.19 -7.04 -13.11
N GLN A 302 -8.36 -6.02 -12.92
CA GLN A 302 -7.63 -5.34 -13.99
C GLN A 302 -6.57 -6.25 -14.64
N THR A 303 -5.94 -7.13 -13.86
CA THR A 303 -4.89 -8.03 -14.36
C THR A 303 -5.38 -9.43 -14.71
N LEU A 304 -6.66 -9.77 -14.46
CA LEU A 304 -7.23 -11.12 -14.58
C LEU A 304 -6.96 -11.77 -15.95
N TRP A 305 -6.97 -10.97 -17.02
CA TRP A 305 -6.73 -11.47 -18.37
C TRP A 305 -5.27 -11.85 -18.62
N ILE A 306 -4.33 -11.27 -17.88
CA ILE A 306 -2.88 -11.53 -17.96
C ILE A 306 -2.46 -12.60 -16.93
N ASP A 307 -2.89 -12.45 -15.68
CA ASP A 307 -2.45 -13.24 -14.54
C ASP A 307 -3.63 -13.61 -13.61
N PRO A 308 -4.33 -14.72 -13.90
CA PRO A 308 -5.43 -15.18 -13.06
C PRO A 308 -4.99 -15.75 -11.71
N ALA A 309 -3.70 -16.10 -11.53
CA ALA A 309 -3.21 -16.63 -10.26
C ALA A 309 -3.28 -15.58 -9.14
N LEU A 310 -3.15 -14.29 -9.48
CA LEU A 310 -3.35 -13.19 -8.55
C LEU A 310 -4.79 -13.16 -8.02
N ALA A 311 -5.79 -13.29 -8.90
CA ALA A 311 -7.20 -13.33 -8.50
C ALA A 311 -7.50 -14.51 -7.57
N ARG A 312 -6.94 -15.70 -7.85
CA ARG A 312 -7.06 -16.86 -6.96
C ARG A 312 -6.48 -16.56 -5.58
N GLY A 313 -5.26 -16.02 -5.50
CA GLY A 313 -4.62 -15.69 -4.23
C GLY A 313 -5.41 -14.65 -3.41
N VAL A 314 -5.93 -13.62 -4.06
CA VAL A 314 -6.80 -12.61 -3.44
C VAL A 314 -8.10 -13.22 -2.92
N LEU A 315 -8.79 -14.03 -3.73
CA LEU A 315 -10.03 -14.70 -3.31
C LEU A 315 -9.80 -15.63 -2.12
N SER A 316 -8.75 -16.45 -2.16
CA SER A 316 -8.41 -17.38 -1.08
C SER A 316 -8.06 -16.64 0.23
N PHE A 317 -7.27 -15.56 0.16
CA PHE A 317 -6.93 -14.74 1.31
C PHE A 317 -8.18 -14.10 1.94
N LEU A 318 -9.01 -13.45 1.12
CA LEU A 318 -10.21 -12.76 1.57
C LEU A 318 -11.27 -13.71 2.13
N ALA A 319 -11.42 -14.91 1.54
CA ALA A 319 -12.32 -15.93 2.06
C ALA A 319 -11.85 -16.48 3.43
N ALA A 320 -10.54 -16.65 3.62
CA ALA A 320 -9.97 -17.11 4.89
C ALA A 320 -10.18 -16.10 6.02
N GLY A 321 -10.07 -14.81 5.72
CA GLY A 321 -10.31 -13.69 6.65
C GLY A 321 -11.73 -13.13 6.62
N GLN A 322 -12.73 -13.88 6.15
CA GLN A 322 -14.12 -13.42 6.14
C GLN A 322 -14.68 -13.29 7.58
N ALA A 323 -15.39 -12.20 7.85
CA ALA A 323 -15.99 -11.95 9.16
C ALA A 323 -16.99 -13.04 9.53
N ARG A 324 -16.89 -13.53 10.78
CA ARG A 324 -17.80 -14.54 11.36
C ARG A 324 -18.62 -14.01 12.53
N GLN A 325 -18.28 -12.83 13.03
CA GLN A 325 -18.88 -12.20 14.19
C GLN A 325 -19.24 -10.76 13.88
N THR A 326 -20.08 -10.17 14.73
CA THR A 326 -20.41 -8.75 14.67
C THR A 326 -19.49 -7.98 15.62
N SER A 327 -18.93 -6.87 15.15
CA SER A 327 -18.11 -5.96 15.96
C SER A 327 -18.27 -4.53 15.44
N THR A 328 -18.68 -3.60 16.30
CA THR A 328 -18.81 -2.18 15.96
C THR A 328 -17.44 -1.55 15.73
N PHE A 329 -16.48 -1.86 16.59
CA PHE A 329 -15.10 -1.38 16.51
C PHE A 329 -14.44 -1.78 15.18
N GLN A 330 -14.60 -3.02 14.75
CA GLN A 330 -14.01 -3.51 13.49
C GLN A 330 -14.91 -3.28 12.26
N ASP A 331 -16.09 -2.69 12.42
CA ASP A 331 -17.15 -2.64 11.39
C ASP A 331 -17.48 -4.03 10.79
N ALA A 332 -17.37 -5.09 11.59
CA ALA A 332 -17.56 -6.48 11.18
C ALA A 332 -19.02 -6.92 11.29
N GLU A 333 -19.49 -7.68 10.30
CA GLU A 333 -20.74 -8.44 10.35
C GLU A 333 -20.50 -9.79 9.68
N PRO A 334 -21.17 -10.88 10.12
CA PRO A 334 -21.01 -12.20 9.51
C PRO A 334 -21.23 -12.16 7.98
N GLY A 335 -20.22 -12.61 7.24
CA GLY A 335 -20.19 -12.62 5.77
C GLY A 335 -19.46 -11.45 5.12
N LYS A 336 -19.15 -10.36 5.84
CA LYS A 336 -18.34 -9.24 5.30
C LYS A 336 -16.92 -9.68 4.97
N ILE A 337 -16.38 -9.07 3.92
CA ILE A 337 -14.98 -9.20 3.51
C ILE A 337 -14.19 -7.98 4.00
N MET A 338 -13.00 -8.22 4.54
CA MET A 338 -12.16 -7.19 5.16
C MET A 338 -11.79 -6.05 4.20
N HIS A 339 -11.83 -4.82 4.70
CA HIS A 339 -11.27 -3.64 4.06
C HIS A 339 -9.74 -3.66 4.10
N GLU A 340 -9.15 -3.83 5.29
CA GLU A 340 -7.71 -3.93 5.49
C GLU A 340 -7.36 -4.76 6.73
N THR A 341 -6.12 -5.22 6.80
CA THR A 341 -5.55 -5.84 8.00
C THR A 341 -4.13 -5.33 8.22
N ARG A 342 -3.81 -5.00 9.47
CA ARG A 342 -2.54 -4.39 9.92
C ARG A 342 -1.91 -5.24 11.01
N LYS A 343 -0.58 -5.20 11.08
CA LYS A 343 0.22 -5.97 12.05
C LYS A 343 0.93 -5.09 13.08
N GLY A 344 0.74 -3.77 12.99
CA GLY A 344 1.35 -2.79 13.89
C GLY A 344 0.90 -2.94 15.34
N GLU A 345 1.69 -2.39 16.26
CA GLU A 345 1.43 -2.44 17.70
C GLU A 345 0.06 -1.83 18.03
N MET A 346 -0.29 -0.69 17.45
CA MET A 346 -1.57 0.00 17.72
C MET A 346 -2.78 -0.83 17.29
N SER A 347 -2.61 -1.69 16.29
CA SER A 347 -3.65 -2.62 15.85
C SER A 347 -3.72 -3.85 16.75
N ALA A 348 -2.57 -4.34 17.24
CA ALA A 348 -2.48 -5.50 18.14
C ALA A 348 -3.04 -5.19 19.55
N THR A 349 -2.90 -3.94 20.02
CA THR A 349 -3.43 -3.45 21.30
C THR A 349 -4.88 -2.95 21.23
N ALA A 350 -5.51 -3.04 20.05
CA ALA A 350 -6.84 -2.49 19.78
C ALA A 350 -6.98 -0.98 20.07
N GLU A 351 -5.88 -0.21 19.94
CA GLU A 351 -5.93 1.25 19.90
C GLU A 351 -6.58 1.74 18.59
N LEU A 352 -6.40 0.97 17.51
CA LEU A 352 -7.00 1.19 16.20
C LEU A 352 -7.75 -0.06 15.71
N PRO A 353 -8.82 0.09 14.90
CA PRO A 353 -9.63 -1.03 14.46
C PRO A 353 -8.99 -1.88 13.35
N PHE A 354 -7.82 -1.46 12.85
CA PHE A 354 -7.20 -1.96 11.63
C PHE A 354 -6.52 -3.33 11.73
N GLY A 355 -6.54 -4.00 12.89
CA GLY A 355 -6.04 -5.38 13.01
C GLY A 355 -6.75 -6.33 12.04
N GLN A 356 -8.08 -6.27 12.00
CA GLN A 356 -8.93 -6.84 10.96
C GLN A 356 -10.15 -5.93 10.78
N TYR A 357 -10.06 -4.99 9.86
CA TYR A 357 -11.09 -3.98 9.69
C TYR A 357 -11.98 -4.28 8.49
N TYR A 358 -13.29 -4.14 8.67
CA TYR A 358 -14.32 -4.49 7.69
C TYR A 358 -15.13 -3.26 7.25
N GLY A 359 -14.66 -2.04 7.52
CA GLY A 359 -15.29 -0.78 7.12
C GLY A 359 -15.20 -0.45 5.63
N GLY A 360 -15.51 -1.44 4.78
CA GLY A 360 -15.67 -1.28 3.33
C GLY A 360 -16.99 -1.91 2.89
N VAL A 361 -17.92 -1.10 2.40
CA VAL A 361 -19.23 -1.58 1.92
C VAL A 361 -19.13 -2.19 0.51
N ASP A 362 -18.11 -1.78 -0.25
CA ASP A 362 -17.83 -2.22 -1.61
C ASP A 362 -17.04 -3.53 -1.69
N THR A 363 -16.18 -3.83 -0.72
CA THR A 363 -15.29 -5.00 -0.78
C THR A 363 -16.05 -6.31 -0.91
N THR A 364 -17.15 -6.47 -0.15
CA THR A 364 -17.93 -7.71 -0.15
C THR A 364 -18.59 -8.01 -1.52
N PRO A 365 -19.33 -7.07 -2.16
CA PRO A 365 -19.82 -7.31 -3.51
C PRO A 365 -18.68 -7.41 -4.55
N LEU A 366 -17.58 -6.65 -4.40
CA LEU A 366 -16.43 -6.76 -5.28
C LEU A 366 -15.78 -8.15 -5.24
N PHE A 367 -15.63 -8.75 -4.05
CA PHE A 367 -15.13 -10.11 -3.86
C PHE A 367 -15.96 -11.14 -4.65
N VAL A 368 -17.28 -11.06 -4.55
CA VAL A 368 -18.20 -11.96 -5.29
C VAL A 368 -18.11 -11.71 -6.80
N ALA A 369 -18.02 -10.45 -7.23
CA ALA A 369 -17.87 -10.09 -8.64
C ALA A 369 -16.55 -10.63 -9.23
N LEU A 370 -15.44 -10.54 -8.47
CA LEU A 370 -14.15 -11.13 -8.85
C LEU A 370 -14.24 -12.64 -8.98
N ALA A 371 -14.88 -13.35 -8.05
CA ALA A 371 -15.05 -14.80 -8.14
C ALA A 371 -15.79 -15.20 -9.43
N GLY A 372 -16.85 -14.48 -9.78
CA GLY A 372 -17.56 -14.71 -11.04
C GLY A 372 -16.70 -14.39 -12.27
N ALA A 373 -15.89 -13.33 -12.23
CA ALA A 373 -14.97 -13.00 -13.32
C ALA A 373 -13.87 -14.05 -13.47
N TYR A 374 -13.28 -14.50 -12.36
CA TYR A 374 -12.28 -15.56 -12.29
C TYR A 374 -12.82 -16.85 -12.90
N ALA A 375 -13.97 -17.33 -12.44
CA ALA A 375 -14.59 -18.55 -12.93
C ALA A 375 -14.85 -18.50 -14.44
N ARG A 376 -15.33 -17.36 -14.97
CA ARG A 376 -15.52 -17.17 -16.42
C ARG A 376 -14.20 -17.19 -17.19
N ARG A 377 -13.11 -16.68 -16.61
CA ARG A 377 -11.81 -16.60 -17.26
C ARG A 377 -11.09 -17.94 -17.28
N THR A 378 -11.15 -18.70 -16.20
CA THR A 378 -10.32 -19.89 -15.98
C THR A 378 -11.06 -21.21 -16.13
N GLY A 379 -12.38 -21.23 -15.87
CA GLY A 379 -13.12 -22.48 -15.74
C GLY A 379 -12.72 -23.34 -14.53
N ASP A 380 -11.94 -22.78 -13.59
CA ASP A 380 -11.43 -23.48 -12.41
C ASP A 380 -12.54 -23.74 -11.39
N ARG A 381 -13.21 -24.89 -11.54
CA ARG A 381 -14.33 -25.29 -10.69
C ARG A 381 -13.90 -25.65 -9.27
N GLU A 382 -12.74 -26.27 -9.11
CA GLU A 382 -12.23 -26.70 -7.80
C GLU A 382 -12.07 -25.50 -6.86
N THR A 383 -11.41 -24.43 -7.33
CA THR A 383 -11.27 -23.20 -6.56
C THR A 383 -12.64 -22.57 -6.25
N VAL A 384 -13.55 -22.52 -7.22
CA VAL A 384 -14.89 -21.96 -7.02
C VAL A 384 -15.68 -22.75 -5.98
N ASP A 385 -15.61 -24.07 -6.01
CA ASP A 385 -16.31 -24.95 -5.08
C ASP A 385 -15.76 -24.79 -3.66
N ALA A 386 -14.43 -24.65 -3.51
CA ALA A 386 -13.80 -24.35 -2.23
C ALA A 386 -14.21 -22.96 -1.68
N LEU A 387 -14.42 -21.97 -2.56
CA LEU A 387 -14.86 -20.62 -2.19
C LEU A 387 -16.37 -20.52 -1.96
N TRP A 388 -17.17 -21.52 -2.37
CA TRP A 388 -18.63 -21.45 -2.36
C TRP A 388 -19.25 -21.08 -1.01
N PRO A 389 -18.80 -21.63 0.14
CA PRO A 389 -19.32 -21.23 1.45
C PRO A 389 -19.10 -19.74 1.74
N ALA A 390 -17.93 -19.21 1.40
CA ALA A 390 -17.61 -17.79 1.61
C ALA A 390 -18.42 -16.89 0.68
N LEU A 391 -18.63 -17.31 -0.58
CA LEU A 391 -19.46 -16.60 -1.55
C LEU A 391 -20.93 -16.54 -1.11
N ARG A 392 -21.48 -17.64 -0.59
CA ARG A 392 -22.84 -17.66 -0.03
C ARG A 392 -22.96 -16.78 1.22
N ALA A 393 -21.97 -16.78 2.10
CA ALA A 393 -21.96 -15.91 3.28
C ALA A 393 -21.90 -14.42 2.90
N ALA A 394 -21.09 -14.06 1.91
CA ALA A 394 -20.97 -12.71 1.36
C ALA A 394 -22.29 -12.24 0.71
N ALA A 395 -22.88 -13.06 -0.17
CA ALA A 395 -24.18 -12.76 -0.78
C ALA A 395 -25.28 -12.64 0.28
N GLY A 396 -25.29 -13.53 1.27
CA GLY A 396 -26.22 -13.46 2.40
C GLY A 396 -26.06 -12.20 3.23
N TRP A 397 -24.83 -11.70 3.45
CA TRP A 397 -24.61 -10.40 4.09
C TRP A 397 -25.19 -9.26 3.26
N MET A 398 -24.95 -9.26 1.94
CA MET A 398 -25.49 -8.23 1.05
C MET A 398 -27.01 -8.17 1.14
N GLU A 399 -27.69 -9.32 1.10
CA GLU A 399 -29.16 -9.40 1.20
C GLU A 399 -29.68 -8.90 2.55
N ARG A 400 -29.06 -9.30 3.66
CA ARG A 400 -29.41 -8.81 5.01
C ARG A 400 -29.21 -7.30 5.13
N SER A 401 -28.08 -6.79 4.64
CA SER A 401 -27.79 -5.35 4.66
C SER A 401 -28.80 -4.57 3.83
N MET A 402 -29.08 -5.02 2.61
CA MET A 402 -30.09 -4.40 1.74
C MET A 402 -31.49 -4.44 2.35
N SER A 403 -31.88 -5.49 3.08
CA SER A 403 -33.19 -5.55 3.73
C SER A 403 -33.41 -4.51 4.84
N ARG A 404 -32.33 -3.91 5.36
CA ARG A 404 -32.39 -2.83 6.36
C ARG A 404 -32.61 -1.46 5.72
N HIS A 405 -32.32 -1.32 4.43
CA HIS A 405 -32.50 -0.06 3.71
C HIS A 405 -33.91 0.03 3.11
N PRO A 406 -34.63 1.17 3.26
CA PRO A 406 -36.02 1.32 2.78
C PRO A 406 -36.23 0.94 1.29
N ASP A 407 -35.25 1.26 0.45
CA ASP A 407 -35.27 0.96 -0.99
C ASP A 407 -34.62 -0.36 -1.40
N GLY A 408 -34.14 -1.16 -0.45
CA GLY A 408 -33.40 -2.38 -0.75
C GLY A 408 -32.03 -2.10 -1.38
N LEU A 409 -31.34 -1.05 -0.94
CA LEU A 409 -30.00 -0.66 -1.42
C LEU A 409 -28.93 -1.06 -0.41
N LEU A 410 -27.71 -1.29 -0.89
CA LEU A 410 -26.58 -1.53 0.00
C LEU A 410 -26.04 -0.19 0.50
N ALA A 411 -26.15 0.05 1.81
CA ALA A 411 -25.73 1.28 2.45
C ALA A 411 -24.75 1.00 3.60
N TYR A 412 -24.00 2.02 3.99
CA TYR A 412 -23.10 1.96 5.14
C TYR A 412 -23.40 3.03 6.17
N GLN A 413 -23.06 2.71 7.41
CA GLN A 413 -23.02 3.58 8.55
C GLN A 413 -21.84 3.12 9.38
N ARG A 414 -20.90 4.02 9.72
CA ARG A 414 -19.77 3.66 10.58
C ARG A 414 -20.27 3.17 11.93
N GLY A 415 -19.69 2.09 12.44
CA GLY A 415 -20.02 1.55 13.76
C GLY A 415 -19.56 2.47 14.88
N GLU A 416 -18.32 2.94 14.80
CA GLU A 416 -17.71 3.83 15.79
C GLU A 416 -17.01 5.02 15.12
N VAL A 417 -16.78 6.09 15.89
CA VAL A 417 -16.13 7.32 15.40
C VAL A 417 -14.69 7.09 14.94
N THR A 418 -14.04 6.06 15.50
CA THR A 418 -12.67 5.60 15.17
C THR A 418 -12.58 4.86 13.83
N GLY A 419 -13.72 4.48 13.24
CA GLY A 419 -13.79 3.88 11.91
C GLY A 419 -13.84 4.91 10.78
N LEU A 420 -13.73 4.44 9.54
CA LEU A 420 -13.83 5.27 8.35
C LEU A 420 -15.22 5.89 8.21
N ALA A 421 -15.26 7.21 8.01
CA ALA A 421 -16.49 7.96 7.81
C ALA A 421 -17.19 7.54 6.51
N ASN A 422 -16.42 7.43 5.41
CA ASN A 422 -16.88 6.93 4.13
C ASN A 422 -16.29 5.54 3.89
N GLN A 423 -17.14 4.56 3.57
CA GLN A 423 -16.75 3.15 3.42
C GLN A 423 -16.75 2.66 1.97
N GLY A 424 -16.75 3.59 1.00
CA GLY A 424 -16.65 3.30 -0.44
C GLY A 424 -15.26 3.61 -0.98
N TRP A 425 -15.08 3.51 -2.30
CA TRP A 425 -13.76 3.64 -2.93
C TRP A 425 -13.08 5.00 -2.71
N LYS A 426 -13.86 6.05 -2.42
CA LYS A 426 -13.36 7.31 -1.88
C LYS A 426 -13.72 7.38 -0.40
N ASP A 427 -12.75 7.08 0.45
CA ASP A 427 -12.92 6.92 1.89
C ASP A 427 -12.47 8.14 2.72
N SER A 428 -12.05 9.25 2.09
CA SER A 428 -11.84 10.52 2.79
C SER A 428 -13.16 11.04 3.37
N ASN A 429 -13.11 11.75 4.49
CA ASN A 429 -14.30 12.25 5.18
C ASN A 429 -15.16 13.23 4.36
N ASP A 430 -14.56 13.93 3.39
CA ASP A 430 -15.17 14.96 2.57
C ASP A 430 -15.63 14.48 1.18
N SER A 431 -15.50 13.18 0.90
CA SER A 431 -15.74 12.59 -0.42
C SER A 431 -17.19 12.55 -0.90
N VAL A 432 -18.17 12.61 0.02
CA VAL A 432 -19.59 12.46 -0.32
C VAL A 432 -20.35 13.69 0.17
N PHE A 433 -20.84 14.49 -0.79
CA PHE A 433 -21.46 15.79 -0.52
C PHE A 433 -22.56 16.11 -1.53
N HIS A 434 -23.48 16.99 -1.13
CA HIS A 434 -24.52 17.57 -1.97
C HIS A 434 -23.98 18.69 -2.86
N ASP A 435 -24.78 19.14 -3.83
CA ASP A 435 -24.41 20.18 -4.79
C ASP A 435 -24.09 21.55 -4.13
N ASP A 436 -24.64 21.82 -2.94
CA ASP A 436 -24.31 22.97 -2.10
C ASP A 436 -23.02 22.82 -1.27
N GLY A 437 -22.37 21.65 -1.33
CA GLY A 437 -21.15 21.35 -0.56
C GLY A 437 -21.40 20.84 0.86
N THR A 438 -22.65 20.68 1.29
CA THR A 438 -22.95 20.01 2.57
C THR A 438 -22.59 18.52 2.49
N LEU A 439 -21.99 17.98 3.55
CA LEU A 439 -21.62 16.55 3.60
C LEU A 439 -22.87 15.69 3.74
N ALA A 440 -22.85 14.51 3.12
CA ALA A 440 -23.96 13.56 3.25
C ALA A 440 -23.96 12.91 4.65
N GLU A 441 -25.14 12.80 5.24
CA GLU A 441 -25.34 12.09 6.51
C GLU A 441 -25.77 10.65 6.25
N GLY A 442 -25.30 9.73 7.09
CA GLY A 442 -25.59 8.31 6.92
C GLY A 442 -26.95 7.85 7.46
N PRO A 443 -27.37 6.61 7.12
CA PRO A 443 -26.65 5.66 6.28
C PRO A 443 -26.58 6.07 4.79
N ILE A 444 -25.43 5.90 4.16
CA ILE A 444 -25.17 6.37 2.79
C ILE A 444 -25.20 5.20 1.81
N ALA A 445 -25.98 5.30 0.73
CA ALA A 445 -26.00 4.35 -0.37
C ALA A 445 -25.26 4.91 -1.60
N LEU A 446 -24.05 4.42 -1.86
CA LEU A 446 -23.19 4.88 -2.97
C LEU A 446 -23.57 4.23 -4.31
N VAL A 447 -23.46 4.99 -5.40
CA VAL A 447 -23.87 4.54 -6.74
C VAL A 447 -23.03 3.38 -7.27
N GLU A 448 -21.71 3.43 -7.11
CA GLU A 448 -20.80 2.37 -7.57
C GLU A 448 -21.00 1.07 -6.82
N VAL A 449 -21.32 1.15 -5.52
CA VAL A 449 -21.58 0.00 -4.65
C VAL A 449 -22.79 -0.78 -5.15
N GLN A 450 -23.82 -0.07 -5.64
CA GLN A 450 -24.98 -0.74 -6.24
C GLN A 450 -24.62 -1.45 -7.55
N GLY A 451 -23.73 -0.84 -8.36
CA GLY A 451 -23.14 -1.49 -9.53
C GLY A 451 -22.39 -2.77 -9.17
N TYR A 452 -21.58 -2.75 -8.11
CA TYR A 452 -20.87 -3.94 -7.63
C TYR A 452 -21.84 -5.01 -7.13
N ALA A 453 -22.87 -4.63 -6.37
CA ALA A 453 -23.88 -5.56 -5.88
C ALA A 453 -24.67 -6.21 -7.03
N PHE A 454 -25.00 -5.46 -8.08
CA PHE A 454 -25.57 -6.01 -9.32
C PHE A 454 -24.64 -7.03 -9.98
N ALA A 455 -23.36 -6.68 -10.14
CA ALA A 455 -22.37 -7.58 -10.74
C ALA A 455 -22.17 -8.86 -9.89
N ALA A 456 -22.17 -8.73 -8.57
CA ALA A 456 -22.08 -9.82 -7.61
C ALA A 456 -23.27 -10.79 -7.71
N PHE A 457 -24.51 -10.28 -7.70
CA PHE A 457 -25.69 -11.15 -7.85
C PHE A 457 -25.72 -11.85 -9.21
N ARG A 458 -25.31 -11.17 -10.29
CA ARG A 458 -25.15 -11.82 -11.59
C ARG A 458 -24.07 -12.91 -11.59
N ALA A 459 -22.98 -12.68 -10.87
CA ALA A 459 -21.93 -13.68 -10.67
C ALA A 459 -22.47 -14.89 -9.90
N MET A 460 -23.12 -14.68 -8.76
CA MET A 460 -23.72 -15.77 -7.97
C MET A 460 -24.72 -16.58 -8.80
N ALA A 461 -25.59 -15.92 -9.56
CA ALA A 461 -26.53 -16.60 -10.44
C ALA A 461 -25.86 -17.49 -11.49
N ALA A 462 -24.78 -16.99 -12.12
CA ALA A 462 -24.04 -17.76 -13.11
C ALA A 462 -23.30 -18.95 -12.47
N LEU A 463 -22.70 -18.75 -11.30
CA LEU A 463 -21.98 -19.79 -10.55
C LEU A 463 -22.95 -20.88 -10.06
N ALA A 464 -24.09 -20.52 -9.47
CA ALA A 464 -25.10 -21.49 -9.06
C ALA A 464 -25.65 -22.30 -10.24
N ARG A 465 -25.92 -21.66 -11.39
CA ARG A 465 -26.35 -22.37 -12.59
C ARG A 465 -25.29 -23.37 -13.07
N ALA A 466 -24.01 -23.01 -13.02
CA ALA A 466 -22.91 -23.91 -13.37
C ALA A 466 -22.77 -25.11 -12.41
N ARG A 467 -23.26 -24.97 -11.18
CA ARG A 467 -23.34 -26.01 -10.15
C ARG A 467 -24.65 -26.81 -10.16
N GLY A 468 -25.59 -26.47 -11.05
CA GLY A 468 -26.92 -27.10 -11.10
C GLY A 468 -27.90 -26.62 -10.03
N GLU A 469 -27.59 -25.53 -9.33
CA GLU A 469 -28.42 -24.93 -8.28
C GLU A 469 -29.41 -23.91 -8.90
N ASP A 470 -30.40 -24.40 -9.65
CA ASP A 470 -31.26 -23.58 -10.49
C ASP A 470 -32.15 -22.58 -9.74
N ASP A 471 -32.71 -22.98 -8.60
CA ASP A 471 -33.52 -22.10 -7.76
C ASP A 471 -32.69 -20.95 -7.20
N ALA A 472 -31.48 -21.24 -6.72
CA ALA A 472 -30.54 -20.23 -6.24
C ALA A 472 -30.11 -19.29 -7.37
N ALA A 473 -29.89 -19.83 -8.58
CA ALA A 473 -29.57 -19.03 -9.75
C ALA A 473 -30.70 -18.04 -10.10
N ASN A 474 -31.95 -18.47 -10.03
CA ASN A 474 -33.11 -17.62 -10.29
C ASN A 474 -33.34 -16.57 -9.20
N HIS A 475 -33.09 -16.94 -7.93
CA HIS A 475 -33.13 -16.01 -6.80
C HIS A 475 -32.16 -14.84 -7.02
N TRP A 476 -30.88 -15.10 -7.25
CA TRP A 476 -29.89 -14.03 -7.45
C TRP A 476 -30.09 -13.24 -8.75
N ARG A 477 -30.65 -13.85 -9.81
CA ARG A 477 -31.12 -13.08 -10.99
C ARG A 477 -32.18 -12.06 -10.62
N THR A 478 -33.13 -12.45 -9.76
CA THR A 478 -34.20 -11.57 -9.28
C THR A 478 -33.63 -10.44 -8.42
N CYS A 479 -32.67 -10.73 -7.52
CA CYS A 479 -31.94 -9.72 -6.75
C CYS A 479 -31.22 -8.71 -7.67
N ALA A 480 -30.53 -9.19 -8.71
CA ALA A 480 -29.86 -8.34 -9.68
C ALA A 480 -30.85 -7.45 -10.47
N ALA A 481 -32.00 -7.99 -10.88
CA ALA A 481 -33.03 -7.22 -11.57
C ALA A 481 -33.63 -6.12 -10.66
N ARG A 482 -33.87 -6.44 -9.39
CA ARG A 482 -34.40 -5.50 -8.39
C ARG A 482 -33.45 -4.32 -8.16
N ILE A 483 -32.17 -4.58 -7.91
CA ILE A 483 -31.20 -3.50 -7.67
C ILE A 483 -31.02 -2.61 -8.90
N ARG A 484 -31.01 -3.20 -10.11
CA ARG A 484 -30.98 -2.42 -11.36
C ARG A 484 -32.18 -1.47 -11.45
N SER A 485 -33.38 -1.98 -11.23
CA SER A 485 -34.62 -1.17 -11.25
C SER A 485 -34.60 -0.05 -10.22
N THR A 486 -34.16 -0.33 -8.99
CA THR A 486 -34.06 0.70 -7.94
C THR A 486 -33.04 1.78 -8.29
N VAL A 487 -31.85 1.41 -8.79
CA VAL A 487 -30.83 2.38 -9.18
C VAL A 487 -31.32 3.29 -10.31
N GLU A 488 -31.91 2.71 -11.36
CA GLU A 488 -32.46 3.49 -12.48
C GLU A 488 -33.57 4.46 -12.04
N ARG A 489 -34.34 4.08 -11.02
CA ARG A 489 -35.41 4.95 -10.49
C ARG A 489 -34.89 6.03 -9.54
N ARG A 490 -33.94 5.70 -8.66
CA ARG A 490 -33.58 6.53 -7.49
C ARG A 490 -32.33 7.38 -7.69
N PHE A 491 -31.38 6.95 -8.51
CA PHE A 491 -30.11 7.65 -8.70
C PHE A 491 -30.09 8.51 -9.96
N TRP A 492 -30.95 8.23 -10.95
CA TRP A 492 -31.00 9.02 -12.18
C TRP A 492 -31.58 10.40 -11.94
N LEU A 493 -30.85 11.44 -12.36
CA LEU A 493 -31.23 12.84 -12.24
C LEU A 493 -31.60 13.35 -13.63
N GLU A 494 -32.90 13.46 -13.91
CA GLU A 494 -33.42 13.78 -15.24
C GLU A 494 -32.96 15.15 -15.75
N ASP A 495 -32.77 16.12 -14.86
CA ASP A 495 -32.29 17.46 -15.23
C ASP A 495 -30.79 17.49 -15.53
N LEU A 496 -29.99 16.70 -14.80
CA LEU A 496 -28.55 16.58 -15.04
C LEU A 496 -28.19 15.56 -16.11
N GLN A 497 -29.12 14.68 -16.46
CA GLN A 497 -28.95 13.56 -17.39
C GLN A 497 -27.74 12.69 -17.01
N TYR A 498 -27.63 12.46 -15.69
CA TYR A 498 -26.52 11.80 -15.02
C TYR A 498 -27.03 11.09 -13.75
N TYR A 499 -26.15 10.33 -13.09
CA TYR A 499 -26.49 9.68 -11.82
C TYR A 499 -25.94 10.48 -10.63
N ALA A 500 -26.73 10.57 -9.56
CA ALA A 500 -26.28 11.00 -8.25
C ALA A 500 -25.12 10.12 -7.76
N ILE A 501 -24.18 10.68 -6.99
CA ILE A 501 -23.08 9.90 -6.40
C ILE A 501 -23.57 8.96 -5.29
N ALA A 502 -24.60 9.38 -4.55
CA ALA A 502 -25.15 8.65 -3.42
C ALA A 502 -26.61 9.02 -3.14
N LEU A 503 -27.27 8.24 -2.29
CA LEU A 503 -28.41 8.67 -1.48
C LEU A 503 -27.98 8.79 -0.03
N ASP A 504 -28.36 9.87 0.65
CA ASP A 504 -28.09 10.08 2.08
C ASP A 504 -29.11 9.32 2.98
N GLY A 505 -28.94 9.41 4.30
CA GLY A 505 -29.80 8.78 5.29
C GLY A 505 -31.24 9.29 5.30
N HIS A 506 -31.51 10.44 4.68
CA HIS A 506 -32.85 10.98 4.46
C HIS A 506 -33.44 10.56 3.10
N GLY A 507 -32.72 9.73 2.34
CA GLY A 507 -33.11 9.27 1.01
C GLY A 507 -32.95 10.33 -0.08
N ARG A 508 -32.29 11.45 0.21
CA ARG A 508 -32.05 12.55 -0.73
C ARG A 508 -30.87 12.21 -1.64
N PRO A 509 -30.98 12.43 -2.96
CA PRO A 509 -29.86 12.27 -3.86
C PRO A 509 -28.75 13.29 -3.58
N CYS A 510 -27.51 12.82 -3.47
CA CYS A 510 -26.31 13.66 -3.51
C CYS A 510 -26.03 14.01 -4.98
N ARG A 511 -26.43 15.22 -5.38
CA ARG A 511 -26.51 15.66 -6.79
C ARG A 511 -25.17 16.04 -7.43
N THR A 512 -24.07 15.75 -6.74
CA THR A 512 -22.71 15.98 -7.23
C THR A 512 -22.34 15.01 -8.34
N ARG A 513 -21.99 15.56 -9.52
CA ARG A 513 -21.44 14.75 -10.62
C ARG A 513 -20.07 14.21 -10.21
N SER A 514 -19.87 12.91 -10.36
CA SER A 514 -18.64 12.22 -9.97
C SER A 514 -18.25 11.14 -10.98
N SER A 515 -16.96 10.80 -11.03
CA SER A 515 -16.45 9.66 -11.80
C SER A 515 -16.87 8.29 -11.25
N ASN A 516 -17.46 8.21 -10.05
CA ASN A 516 -18.03 6.99 -9.48
C ASN A 516 -18.97 6.27 -10.46
N VAL A 517 -19.71 7.04 -11.28
CA VAL A 517 -20.62 6.51 -12.31
C VAL A 517 -19.88 5.66 -13.36
N GLY A 518 -18.57 5.87 -13.56
CA GLY A 518 -17.73 5.00 -14.38
C GLY A 518 -17.73 3.54 -13.90
N HIS A 519 -17.84 3.30 -12.60
CA HIS A 519 -17.96 1.96 -12.03
C HIS A 519 -19.36 1.36 -12.27
N LEU A 520 -20.39 2.21 -12.30
CA LEU A 520 -21.73 1.80 -12.72
C LEU A 520 -21.73 1.33 -14.19
N LEU A 521 -21.05 2.07 -15.08
CA LEU A 521 -20.82 1.66 -16.47
C LEU A 521 -20.02 0.35 -16.56
N TYR A 522 -18.96 0.20 -15.76
CA TYR A 522 -18.14 -1.01 -15.70
C TYR A 522 -18.98 -2.26 -15.35
N SER A 523 -19.90 -2.14 -14.39
CA SER A 523 -20.83 -3.22 -14.02
C SER A 523 -21.93 -3.51 -15.05
N ARG A 524 -22.06 -2.66 -16.08
CA ARG A 524 -23.12 -2.71 -17.11
C ARG A 524 -24.53 -2.69 -16.50
N LEU A 525 -24.69 -1.99 -15.38
CA LEU A 525 -25.99 -1.83 -14.72
C LEU A 525 -26.92 -0.92 -15.56
N PRO A 526 -26.47 0.27 -16.04
CA PRO A 526 -27.38 1.20 -16.69
C PRO A 526 -28.00 0.63 -17.97
N ASP A 527 -29.17 1.13 -18.36
CA ASP A 527 -29.65 0.98 -19.73
C ASP A 527 -28.72 1.68 -20.73
N ALA A 528 -28.80 1.29 -22.00
CA ALA A 528 -27.87 1.74 -23.03
C ALA A 528 -27.94 3.26 -23.29
N ALA A 529 -29.12 3.86 -23.19
CA ALA A 529 -29.31 5.29 -23.45
C ALA A 529 -28.69 6.12 -22.33
N ARG A 530 -29.00 5.78 -21.07
CA ARG A 530 -28.43 6.44 -19.88
C ARG A 530 -26.93 6.18 -19.76
N ALA A 531 -26.46 4.98 -20.11
CA ALA A 531 -25.03 4.68 -20.22
C ALA A 531 -24.32 5.62 -21.21
N GLY A 532 -24.92 5.86 -22.38
CA GLY A 532 -24.39 6.79 -23.38
C GLY A 532 -24.32 8.23 -22.87
N ARG A 533 -25.36 8.70 -22.17
CA ARG A 533 -25.37 10.02 -21.53
C ARG A 533 -24.27 10.14 -20.47
N ALA A 534 -24.18 9.18 -19.56
CA ALA A 534 -23.14 9.18 -18.51
C ALA A 534 -21.72 9.14 -19.10
N ALA A 535 -21.48 8.32 -20.12
CA ALA A 535 -20.20 8.27 -20.82
C ALA A 535 -19.85 9.61 -21.48
N HIS A 536 -20.82 10.30 -22.09
CA HIS A 536 -20.62 11.63 -22.65
C HIS A 536 -20.15 12.64 -21.60
N HIS A 537 -20.76 12.65 -20.41
CA HIS A 537 -20.32 13.49 -19.30
C HIS A 537 -18.88 13.19 -18.87
N LEU A 538 -18.51 11.91 -18.69
CA LEU A 538 -17.15 11.52 -18.27
C LEU A 538 -16.07 11.89 -19.29
N LEU A 539 -16.42 11.94 -20.58
CA LEU A 539 -15.52 12.31 -21.67
C LEU A 539 -15.54 13.83 -21.96
N ALA A 540 -16.46 14.59 -21.36
CA ALA A 540 -16.49 16.04 -21.48
C ALA A 540 -15.35 16.70 -20.70
N ARG A 541 -14.98 17.92 -21.09
CA ARG A 541 -13.84 18.68 -20.52
C ARG A 541 -13.89 18.86 -19.00
N GLY A 542 -15.08 18.86 -18.40
CA GLY A 542 -15.25 18.92 -16.95
C GLY A 542 -14.58 17.74 -16.24
N PHE A 543 -14.63 16.54 -16.82
CA PHE A 543 -14.01 15.35 -16.27
C PHE A 543 -12.68 15.01 -16.96
N GLN A 544 -12.67 14.97 -18.28
CA GLN A 544 -11.49 14.60 -19.07
C GLN A 544 -10.46 15.74 -19.06
N SER A 545 -9.30 15.50 -18.47
CA SER A 545 -8.24 16.51 -18.29
C SER A 545 -7.16 16.49 -19.36
N GLY A 546 -7.19 15.51 -20.26
CA GLY A 546 -6.04 15.12 -21.09
C GLY A 546 -5.08 14.14 -20.40
N TRP A 547 -5.11 14.06 -19.06
CA TRP A 547 -4.28 13.18 -18.24
C TRP A 547 -5.07 12.09 -17.52
N GLY A 548 -6.40 12.09 -17.65
CA GLY A 548 -7.30 11.15 -17.00
C GLY A 548 -8.72 11.71 -16.85
N ILE A 549 -9.54 11.02 -16.05
CA ILE A 549 -10.89 11.42 -15.66
C ILE A 549 -10.82 11.90 -14.20
N ARG A 550 -11.19 13.16 -13.95
CA ARG A 550 -11.23 13.74 -12.58
C ARG A 550 -12.23 13.00 -11.69
N THR A 551 -12.00 13.00 -10.39
CA THR A 551 -12.93 12.44 -9.40
C THR A 551 -14.25 13.22 -9.35
N VAL A 552 -14.16 14.55 -9.39
CA VAL A 552 -15.25 15.51 -9.52
C VAL A 552 -14.85 16.65 -10.48
N PRO A 553 -15.79 17.30 -11.18
CA PRO A 553 -15.48 18.38 -12.10
C PRO A 553 -15.11 19.68 -11.36
N PRO A 554 -14.40 20.62 -12.00
CA PRO A 554 -13.98 21.89 -11.37
C PRO A 554 -15.10 22.80 -10.85
N ASP A 555 -16.33 22.59 -11.31
CA ASP A 555 -17.51 23.35 -10.88
C ASP A 555 -18.25 22.71 -9.69
N ALA A 556 -17.77 21.59 -9.15
CA ALA A 556 -18.31 21.01 -7.92
C ALA A 556 -17.91 21.85 -6.70
N ALA A 557 -18.82 22.01 -5.73
CA ALA A 557 -18.64 22.87 -4.55
C ALA A 557 -17.37 22.55 -3.72
N ARG A 558 -16.96 21.28 -3.67
CA ARG A 558 -15.74 20.83 -2.97
C ARG A 558 -14.62 20.40 -3.91
N PHE A 559 -14.60 20.90 -5.15
CA PHE A 559 -13.46 20.62 -6.03
C PHE A 559 -12.18 21.18 -5.42
N ASN A 560 -11.22 20.29 -5.16
CA ASN A 560 -9.87 20.64 -4.78
C ASN A 560 -8.91 19.76 -5.58
N PRO A 561 -8.05 20.33 -6.46
CA PRO A 561 -7.13 19.53 -7.27
C PRO A 561 -6.03 18.84 -6.46
N MET A 562 -5.90 19.17 -5.17
CA MET A 562 -4.94 18.60 -4.23
C MET A 562 -5.59 17.68 -3.18
N SER A 563 -6.94 17.65 -3.10
CA SER A 563 -7.65 16.74 -2.18
C SER A 563 -7.87 15.38 -2.85
N TYR A 564 -8.11 14.38 -2.02
CA TYR A 564 -8.39 12.99 -2.41
C TYR A 564 -9.68 12.86 -3.24
#